data_AF-A0A089IAF5-F1
#
_entry.id   AF-A0A089IAF5-F1
#
_cell.length_a   1.000
_cell.length_b   1.000
_cell.length_c   1.000
_cell.angle_alpha   90.00
_cell.angle_beta   90.00
_cell.angle_gamma   90.00
#
_symmetry.space_group_name_H-M   'P 1'
#
loop_
_entity.id
_entity.type
_entity.pdbx_description
1 polymer ?
#
loop_
_entity_poly.entity_id
_entity_poly.type
_entity_poly.pdbx_seq_one_letter_code
_entity_poly.pdbx_strand_id
1 'polypeptide(L)'
;MFFFKKNKDITQEDLQAMVKGLEQAYMDKDEQGLVKRFHPDKRGMSFLNHFQLMLTFQIYNIKSEILKFELLSIDANKAVFTYTRKHMHTCVNPADEREEKRNQINSYYVEAVKENGSIWITRYSSYSTIYVDKQGELLMGVDAVIPPGEEIDPSIARFIPYFQLDSYVPATFHVYSNSQFIGYYPLGEYHRYQPSCTFTINYFDEMEAASVEKHTADYVSQETIVAAQVLHQTDCSSIVETQIMNNNVLEHELVTSLLTKDGFYMVRFLYDKGEPMPSEERDKWKREMLALTEKEHGR
;
A
#
# COMPACT_ATOMS: atom_id res chain seq x y z
N MET A 1 45.64 -6.41 -26.62
CA MET A 1 44.20 -6.28 -26.88
C MET A 1 43.50 -5.99 -25.56
N PHE A 2 43.04 -4.76 -25.36
CA PHE A 2 42.11 -4.45 -24.27
C PHE A 2 40.70 -4.78 -24.76
N PHE A 3 40.16 -5.91 -24.30
CA PHE A 3 38.73 -6.18 -24.45
C PHE A 3 38.00 -5.31 -23.43
N PHE A 4 37.59 -4.11 -23.83
CA PHE A 4 36.50 -3.43 -23.14
C PHE A 4 35.26 -4.30 -23.31
N LYS A 5 34.94 -5.13 -22.32
CA LYS A 5 33.60 -5.71 -22.21
C LYS A 5 32.65 -4.52 -22.13
N LYS A 6 31.97 -4.23 -23.23
CA LYS A 6 30.86 -3.28 -23.25
C LYS A 6 29.96 -3.69 -22.08
N ASN A 7 29.79 -2.82 -21.08
CA ASN A 7 28.82 -3.08 -20.03
C ASN A 7 27.48 -3.24 -20.75
N LYS A 8 26.97 -4.48 -20.81
CA LYS A 8 25.66 -4.76 -21.38
C LYS A 8 24.67 -3.89 -20.60
N ASP A 9 23.71 -3.28 -21.26
CA ASP A 9 22.66 -2.54 -20.56
C ASP A 9 21.87 -3.49 -19.64
N ILE A 10 21.21 -2.95 -18.62
CA ILE A 10 20.25 -3.74 -17.84
C ILE A 10 19.13 -4.21 -18.78
N THR A 11 18.70 -5.47 -18.66
CA THR A 11 17.52 -5.97 -19.36
C THR A 11 16.43 -6.41 -18.38
N GLN A 12 15.19 -6.51 -18.86
CA GLN A 12 14.09 -7.00 -18.04
C GLN A 12 14.35 -8.44 -17.55
N GLU A 13 14.97 -9.29 -18.36
CA GLU A 13 15.34 -10.66 -17.97
C GLU A 13 16.36 -10.65 -16.82
N ASP A 14 17.33 -9.74 -16.86
CA ASP A 14 18.32 -9.59 -15.78
C ASP A 14 17.63 -9.21 -14.45
N LEU A 15 16.64 -8.30 -14.50
CA LEU A 15 15.85 -7.89 -13.34
C LEU A 15 14.96 -9.02 -12.80
N GLN A 16 14.30 -9.75 -13.68
CA GLN A 16 13.50 -10.93 -13.30
C GLN A 16 14.37 -12.02 -12.67
N ALA A 17 15.59 -12.24 -13.19
CA ALA A 17 16.54 -13.18 -12.60
C ALA A 17 17.02 -12.71 -11.22
N MET A 18 17.24 -11.40 -11.05
CA MET A 18 17.57 -10.82 -9.74
C MET A 18 16.45 -11.07 -8.72
N VAL A 19 15.19 -10.80 -9.07
CA VAL A 19 14.03 -11.04 -8.20
C VAL A 19 13.89 -12.53 -7.87
N LYS A 20 13.97 -13.43 -8.87
CA LYS A 20 13.96 -14.87 -8.62
C LYS A 20 15.05 -15.29 -7.64
N GLY A 21 16.25 -14.72 -7.78
CA GLY A 21 17.37 -14.98 -6.89
C GLY A 21 17.18 -14.42 -5.47
N LEU A 22 16.43 -13.34 -5.30
CA LEU A 22 16.03 -12.81 -3.99
C LEU A 22 15.03 -13.74 -3.31
N GLU A 23 13.98 -14.15 -4.04
CA GLU A 23 12.95 -15.06 -3.52
C GLU A 23 13.51 -16.45 -3.20
N GLN A 24 14.44 -16.95 -4.01
CA GLN A 24 15.12 -18.22 -3.74
C GLN A 24 15.94 -18.15 -2.45
N ALA A 25 16.75 -17.09 -2.25
CA ALA A 25 17.51 -16.92 -1.02
C ALA A 25 16.61 -16.83 0.23
N TYR A 26 15.42 -16.21 0.10
CA TYR A 26 14.44 -16.16 1.18
C TYR A 26 13.86 -17.56 1.51
N MET A 27 13.48 -18.33 0.49
CA MET A 27 13.00 -19.71 0.67
C MET A 27 14.06 -20.64 1.26
N ASP A 28 15.32 -20.47 0.84
CA ASP A 28 16.47 -21.24 1.32
C ASP A 28 16.96 -20.80 2.71
N LYS A 29 16.34 -19.77 3.29
CA LYS A 29 16.71 -19.18 4.59
C LYS A 29 18.16 -18.66 4.59
N ASP A 30 18.66 -18.25 3.42
CA ASP A 30 20.01 -17.73 3.21
C ASP A 30 20.04 -16.20 3.40
N GLU A 31 20.20 -15.78 4.66
CA GLU A 31 20.30 -14.37 5.01
C GLU A 31 21.48 -13.69 4.30
N GLN A 32 22.64 -14.34 4.19
CA GLN A 32 23.77 -13.75 3.48
C GLN A 32 23.48 -13.58 1.99
N GLY A 33 22.81 -14.55 1.38
CA GLY A 33 22.32 -14.48 0.00
C GLY A 33 21.38 -13.31 -0.23
N LEU A 34 20.47 -13.04 0.72
CA LEU A 34 19.59 -11.87 0.69
C LEU A 34 20.38 -10.57 0.75
N VAL A 35 21.24 -10.40 1.77
CA VAL A 35 22.02 -9.18 1.98
C VAL A 35 22.96 -8.89 0.79
N LYS A 36 23.49 -9.94 0.15
CA LYS A 36 24.34 -9.82 -1.06
C LYS A 36 23.60 -9.32 -2.29
N ARG A 37 22.27 -9.22 -2.31
CA ARG A 37 21.50 -8.62 -3.44
C ARG A 37 21.42 -7.10 -3.33
N PHE A 38 21.67 -6.53 -2.15
CA PHE A 38 21.60 -5.10 -1.90
C PHE A 38 22.96 -4.44 -2.13
N HIS A 39 22.91 -3.19 -2.60
CA HIS A 39 24.09 -2.33 -2.72
C HIS A 39 24.84 -2.28 -1.37
N PRO A 40 26.18 -2.31 -1.31
CA PRO A 40 26.94 -2.31 -0.06
C PRO A 40 26.48 -1.26 0.96
N ASP A 41 26.21 -0.03 0.49
CA ASP A 41 25.74 1.08 1.32
C ASP A 41 24.30 0.93 1.83
N LYS A 42 23.57 -0.08 1.34
CA LYS A 42 22.18 -0.38 1.67
C LYS A 42 21.99 -1.72 2.40
N ARG A 43 23.09 -2.34 2.83
CA ARG A 43 23.06 -3.63 3.55
C ARG A 43 22.69 -3.51 5.03
N GLY A 44 22.57 -2.29 5.56
CA GLY A 44 22.18 -2.07 6.95
C GLY A 44 20.75 -2.56 7.20
N MET A 45 20.61 -3.63 7.96
CA MET A 45 19.33 -4.11 8.49
C MET A 45 19.21 -3.68 9.96
N SER A 46 18.04 -3.20 10.37
CA SER A 46 17.80 -2.91 11.79
C SER A 46 17.87 -4.21 12.60
N PHE A 47 18.26 -4.11 13.87
CA PHE A 47 18.27 -5.27 14.77
C PHE A 47 16.90 -5.97 14.82
N LEU A 48 15.81 -5.19 14.87
CA LEU A 48 14.45 -5.71 14.90
C LEU A 48 14.12 -6.52 13.64
N ASN A 49 14.44 -5.98 12.45
CA ASN A 49 14.18 -6.68 11.19
C ASN A 49 15.02 -7.95 11.07
N HIS A 50 16.28 -7.91 11.50
CA HIS A 50 17.16 -9.08 11.52
C HIS A 50 16.62 -10.17 12.46
N PHE A 51 16.21 -9.77 13.67
CA PHE A 51 15.64 -10.69 14.65
C PHE A 51 14.33 -11.33 14.15
N GLN A 52 13.42 -10.53 13.56
CA GLN A 52 12.17 -11.03 12.97
C GLN A 52 12.43 -12.01 11.82
N LEU A 53 13.40 -11.72 10.95
CA LEU A 53 13.79 -12.60 9.85
C LEU A 53 14.32 -13.94 10.37
N MET A 54 15.23 -13.91 11.36
CA MET A 54 15.78 -15.10 11.98
C MET A 54 14.69 -15.98 12.62
N LEU A 55 13.78 -15.38 13.39
CA LEU A 55 12.66 -16.12 13.98
C LEU A 55 11.80 -16.76 12.90
N THR A 56 11.50 -16.03 11.82
CA THR A 56 10.71 -16.55 10.70
C THR A 56 11.39 -17.76 10.08
N PHE A 57 12.71 -17.71 9.84
CA PHE A 57 13.47 -18.82 9.27
C PHE A 57 13.56 -20.04 10.20
N GLN A 58 13.57 -19.84 11.51
CA GLN A 58 13.56 -20.93 12.49
C GLN A 58 12.20 -21.63 12.56
N ILE A 59 11.11 -20.85 12.50
CA ILE A 59 9.76 -21.35 12.78
C ILE A 59 9.07 -21.90 11.53
N TYR A 60 9.36 -21.38 10.34
CA TYR A 60 8.55 -21.67 9.14
C TYR A 60 9.34 -22.31 8.00
N ASN A 61 8.68 -23.21 7.29
CA ASN A 61 8.97 -23.51 5.89
C ASN A 61 8.22 -22.50 5.01
N ILE A 62 8.88 -22.00 3.97
CA ILE A 62 8.38 -20.88 3.17
C ILE A 62 8.32 -21.30 1.71
N LYS A 63 7.18 -21.03 1.06
CA LYS A 63 7.04 -21.07 -0.40
C LYS A 63 6.80 -19.66 -0.91
N SER A 64 7.48 -19.30 -2.00
CA SER A 64 7.30 -18.02 -2.69
C SER A 64 6.84 -18.24 -4.12
N GLU A 65 5.87 -17.45 -4.56
CA GLU A 65 5.38 -17.39 -5.93
C GLU A 65 5.42 -15.94 -6.41
N ILE A 66 6.07 -15.66 -7.54
CA ILE A 66 6.03 -14.33 -8.16
C ILE A 66 4.76 -14.24 -9.00
N LEU A 67 3.84 -13.36 -8.61
CA LEU A 67 2.54 -13.19 -9.27
C LEU A 67 2.60 -12.15 -10.40
N LYS A 68 3.36 -11.07 -10.22
CA LYS A 68 3.44 -9.97 -11.18
C LYS A 68 4.83 -9.36 -11.19
N PHE A 69 5.25 -8.91 -12.37
CA PHE A 69 6.40 -8.03 -12.57
C PHE A 69 5.96 -6.94 -13.54
N GLU A 70 6.31 -5.69 -13.24
CA GLU A 70 5.99 -4.53 -14.06
C GLU A 70 7.18 -3.58 -14.12
N LEU A 71 7.66 -3.30 -15.34
CA LEU A 71 8.77 -2.39 -15.56
C LEU A 71 8.22 -0.96 -15.68
N LEU A 72 8.66 -0.06 -14.80
CA LEU A 72 8.22 1.34 -14.81
C LEU A 72 9.15 2.21 -15.65
N SER A 73 10.46 2.02 -15.49
CA SER A 73 11.47 2.71 -16.29
C SER A 73 12.76 1.91 -16.35
N ILE A 74 13.49 2.05 -17.45
CA ILE A 74 14.80 1.42 -17.63
C ILE A 74 15.71 2.34 -18.45
N ASP A 75 16.94 2.48 -17.97
CA ASP A 75 18.05 3.04 -18.72
C ASP A 75 19.26 2.08 -18.67
N ALA A 76 20.41 2.50 -19.21
CA ALA A 76 21.61 1.65 -19.28
C ALA A 76 22.09 1.13 -17.91
N ASN A 77 21.96 1.94 -16.86
CA ASN A 77 22.53 1.67 -15.55
C ASN A 77 21.52 1.69 -14.40
N LYS A 78 20.27 2.11 -14.63
CA LYS A 78 19.22 2.17 -13.62
C LYS A 78 17.95 1.53 -14.14
N ALA A 79 17.22 0.90 -13.23
CA ALA A 79 15.90 0.38 -13.50
C ALA A 79 14.99 0.65 -12.30
N VAL A 80 13.75 0.97 -12.62
CA VAL A 80 12.66 1.08 -11.65
C VAL A 80 11.57 0.12 -12.09
N PHE A 81 11.18 -0.77 -11.20
CA PHE A 81 10.15 -1.76 -11.47
C PHE A 81 9.39 -2.08 -10.19
N THR A 82 8.23 -2.69 -10.37
CA THR A 82 7.51 -3.32 -9.28
C THR A 82 7.41 -4.82 -9.50
N TYR A 83 7.29 -5.55 -8.41
CA TYR A 83 6.91 -6.95 -8.49
C TYR A 83 6.08 -7.34 -7.29
N THR A 84 5.20 -8.31 -7.50
CA THR A 84 4.33 -8.85 -6.47
C THR A 84 4.63 -10.31 -6.27
N ARG A 85 4.71 -10.71 -5.00
CA ARG A 85 4.96 -12.08 -4.57
C ARG A 85 3.90 -12.55 -3.59
N LYS A 86 3.61 -13.85 -3.58
CA LYS A 86 2.82 -14.54 -2.56
C LYS A 86 3.74 -15.44 -1.75
N HIS A 87 3.73 -15.26 -0.43
CA HIS A 87 4.45 -16.09 0.52
C HIS A 87 3.48 -16.96 1.32
N MET A 88 3.71 -18.27 1.28
CA MET A 88 3.00 -19.25 2.09
C MET A 88 3.97 -19.80 3.15
N HIS A 89 3.62 -19.61 4.41
CA HIS A 89 4.36 -20.05 5.58
C HIS A 89 3.69 -21.30 6.16
N THR A 90 4.49 -22.31 6.49
CA THR A 90 4.03 -23.53 7.15
C THR A 90 4.91 -23.77 8.35
N CYS A 91 4.33 -23.82 9.55
CA CYS A 91 5.09 -24.02 10.78
C CYS A 91 5.85 -25.36 10.72
N VAL A 92 7.14 -25.34 11.09
CA VAL A 92 7.98 -26.54 11.17
C VAL A 92 7.44 -27.49 12.24
N ASN A 93 6.94 -26.95 13.36
CA ASN A 93 6.23 -27.70 14.39
C ASN A 93 4.77 -27.23 14.48
N PRO A 94 3.80 -27.98 13.92
CA PRO A 94 2.39 -27.58 13.91
C PRO A 94 1.80 -27.32 15.31
N ALA A 95 2.33 -27.95 16.36
CA ALA A 95 1.88 -27.73 17.73
C ALA A 95 2.22 -26.33 18.28
N ASP A 96 3.21 -25.65 17.68
CA ASP A 96 3.62 -24.30 18.04
C ASP A 96 2.88 -23.22 17.21
N GLU A 97 2.02 -23.62 16.27
CA GLU A 97 1.27 -22.70 15.42
C GLU A 97 0.18 -22.00 16.23
N ARG A 98 0.44 -20.74 16.63
CA ARG A 98 -0.50 -19.91 17.39
C ARG A 98 -1.27 -18.90 16.55
N GLU A 99 -0.84 -18.64 15.31
CA GLU A 99 -1.39 -17.61 14.44
C GLU A 99 -1.87 -18.19 13.11
N GLU A 100 -3.09 -17.84 12.69
CA GLU A 100 -3.67 -18.31 11.42
C GLU A 100 -3.27 -17.47 10.20
N LYS A 101 -2.75 -16.24 10.39
CA LYS A 101 -2.63 -15.23 9.32
C LYS A 101 -1.20 -14.72 9.07
N ARG A 102 -0.27 -15.60 8.62
CA ARG A 102 1.08 -15.18 8.15
C ARG A 102 1.29 -15.23 6.66
N ASN A 103 0.36 -15.81 5.92
CA ASN A 103 0.47 -15.87 4.47
C ASN A 103 0.08 -14.53 3.90
N GLN A 104 0.85 -14.05 2.93
CA GLN A 104 0.64 -12.71 2.41
C GLN A 104 1.06 -12.58 0.95
N ILE A 105 0.37 -11.69 0.25
CA ILE A 105 0.73 -11.14 -1.04
C ILE A 105 1.31 -9.76 -0.79
N ASN A 106 2.57 -9.54 -1.16
CA ASN A 106 3.25 -8.26 -1.01
C ASN A 106 3.73 -7.74 -2.35
N SER A 107 3.46 -6.46 -2.59
CA SER A 107 3.93 -5.74 -3.77
C SER A 107 5.03 -4.75 -3.38
N TYR A 108 6.12 -4.77 -4.15
CA TYR A 108 7.32 -3.98 -3.88
C TYR A 108 7.64 -3.04 -5.03
N TYR A 109 8.01 -1.82 -4.67
CA TYR A 109 8.68 -0.87 -5.55
C TYR A 109 10.18 -1.04 -5.37
N VAL A 110 10.90 -1.23 -6.48
CA VAL A 110 12.32 -1.55 -6.48
C VAL A 110 13.08 -0.60 -7.41
N GLU A 111 14.11 0.03 -6.86
CA GLU A 111 15.13 0.75 -7.64
C GLU A 111 16.42 -0.08 -7.66
N ALA A 112 16.90 -0.39 -8.85
CA ALA A 112 18.12 -1.15 -9.06
C ALA A 112 19.13 -0.35 -9.89
N VAL A 113 20.42 -0.51 -9.57
CA VAL A 113 21.53 0.09 -10.29
C VAL A 113 22.51 -0.96 -10.78
N LYS A 114 23.15 -0.73 -11.93
CA LYS A 114 24.22 -1.56 -12.45
C LYS A 114 25.57 -0.89 -12.24
N GLU A 115 26.43 -1.55 -11.48
CA GLU A 115 27.77 -1.08 -11.15
C GLU A 115 28.75 -2.25 -11.17
N ASN A 116 29.93 -2.03 -11.78
CA ASN A 116 30.98 -3.04 -11.88
C ASN A 116 30.49 -4.40 -12.42
N GLY A 117 29.55 -4.35 -13.37
CA GLY A 117 28.97 -5.53 -14.02
C GLY A 117 27.92 -6.29 -13.19
N SER A 118 27.59 -5.82 -11.99
CA SER A 118 26.57 -6.41 -11.10
C SER A 118 25.36 -5.48 -10.97
N ILE A 119 24.17 -6.05 -10.78
CA ILE A 119 22.94 -5.31 -10.52
C ILE A 119 22.66 -5.36 -9.01
N TRP A 120 22.44 -4.20 -8.42
CA TRP A 120 22.25 -4.02 -6.99
C TRP A 120 20.91 -3.36 -6.70
N ILE A 121 20.20 -3.86 -5.69
CA ILE A 121 19.03 -3.20 -5.16
C ILE A 121 19.48 -2.00 -4.31
N THR A 122 18.95 -0.82 -4.62
CA THR A 122 19.24 0.45 -3.91
C THR A 122 18.04 0.98 -3.14
N ARG A 123 16.83 0.62 -3.57
CA ARG A 123 15.58 0.81 -2.84
C ARG A 123 14.70 -0.42 -2.98
N TYR A 124 14.07 -0.80 -1.87
CA TYR A 124 13.15 -1.92 -1.78
C TYR A 124 12.08 -1.58 -0.76
N SER A 125 10.91 -1.18 -1.24
CA SER A 125 9.84 -0.66 -0.39
C SER A 125 8.54 -1.39 -0.70
N SER A 126 7.92 -1.98 0.32
CA SER A 126 6.55 -2.50 0.19
C SER A 126 5.60 -1.33 0.00
N TYR A 127 4.62 -1.48 -0.90
CA TYR A 127 3.54 -0.49 -1.07
C TYR A 127 2.14 -1.12 -0.95
N SER A 128 2.04 -2.45 -0.87
CA SER A 128 0.79 -3.16 -0.64
C SER A 128 1.09 -4.51 0.02
N THR A 129 0.25 -4.87 0.99
CA THR A 129 0.28 -6.13 1.71
C THR A 129 -1.14 -6.62 1.91
N ILE A 130 -1.39 -7.87 1.51
CA ILE A 130 -2.68 -8.54 1.63
C ILE A 130 -2.46 -9.88 2.28
N TYR A 131 -3.19 -10.18 3.36
CA TYR A 131 -3.10 -11.47 4.02
C TYR A 131 -4.03 -12.48 3.35
N VAL A 132 -3.55 -13.71 3.23
CA VAL A 132 -4.26 -14.83 2.62
C VAL A 132 -4.38 -15.98 3.62
N ASP A 133 -5.33 -16.88 3.42
CA ASP A 133 -5.52 -18.06 4.26
C ASP A 133 -4.43 -19.12 4.03
N LYS A 134 -4.58 -20.31 4.61
CA LYS A 134 -3.61 -21.42 4.45
C LYS A 134 -3.63 -22.04 3.04
N GLN A 135 -4.69 -21.80 2.27
CA GLN A 135 -4.85 -22.24 0.89
C GLN A 135 -4.27 -21.21 -0.11
N GLY A 136 -4.03 -19.99 0.36
CA GLY A 136 -3.56 -18.87 -0.45
C GLY A 136 -4.69 -18.04 -1.05
N GLU A 137 -5.91 -18.25 -0.56
CA GLU A 137 -7.09 -17.47 -0.95
C GLU A 137 -7.15 -16.18 -0.13
N LEU A 138 -7.70 -15.13 -0.74
CA LEU A 138 -7.88 -13.84 -0.07
C LEU A 138 -8.77 -14.02 1.16
N LEU A 139 -8.31 -13.50 2.29
CA LEU A 139 -9.19 -13.28 3.44
C LEU A 139 -10.23 -12.21 3.04
N MET A 140 -11.44 -12.26 3.61
CA MET A 140 -12.52 -11.35 3.23
C MET A 140 -12.65 -10.18 4.22
N GLY A 141 -12.89 -8.97 3.70
CA GLY A 141 -13.21 -7.78 4.51
C GLY A 141 -12.05 -7.26 5.35
N VAL A 142 -12.37 -6.57 6.45
CA VAL A 142 -11.41 -5.95 7.38
C VAL A 142 -10.32 -6.92 7.84
N ASP A 143 -10.68 -8.16 8.10
CA ASP A 143 -9.80 -9.23 8.56
C ASP A 143 -8.65 -9.56 7.61
N ALA A 144 -8.72 -9.12 6.36
CA ALA A 144 -7.84 -9.54 5.28
C ALA A 144 -6.53 -8.75 5.14
N VAL A 145 -6.43 -7.59 5.79
CA VAL A 145 -5.23 -6.74 5.73
C VAL A 145 -4.63 -6.43 7.10
N ILE A 146 -5.25 -6.89 8.18
CA ILE A 146 -4.75 -6.63 9.52
C ILE A 146 -3.73 -7.72 9.90
N PRO A 147 -2.47 -7.36 10.19
CA PRO A 147 -1.48 -8.29 10.70
C PRO A 147 -1.92 -8.95 12.01
N PRO A 148 -1.46 -10.17 12.33
CA PRO A 148 -1.72 -10.78 13.63
C PRO A 148 -1.29 -9.89 14.80
N GLY A 149 -2.21 -9.68 15.76
CA GLY A 149 -1.97 -8.88 16.96
C GLY A 149 -2.22 -7.38 16.80
N GLU A 150 -2.36 -6.90 15.57
CA GLU A 150 -2.96 -5.59 15.31
C GLU A 150 -4.48 -5.76 15.25
N GLU A 151 -5.21 -4.76 15.72
CA GLU A 151 -6.65 -4.68 15.55
C GLU A 151 -6.95 -3.37 14.83
N ILE A 152 -7.83 -3.41 13.83
CA ILE A 152 -8.40 -2.17 13.34
C ILE A 152 -9.12 -1.53 14.50
N ASP A 153 -8.81 -0.25 14.72
CA ASP A 153 -9.54 0.54 15.68
C ASP A 153 -11.05 0.40 15.38
N PRO A 154 -11.87 -0.09 16.33
CA PRO A 154 -13.31 -0.25 16.12
C PRO A 154 -13.99 1.03 15.62
N SER A 155 -13.39 2.19 15.88
CA SER A 155 -13.83 3.49 15.40
C SER A 155 -13.65 3.72 13.89
N ILE A 156 -12.71 3.03 13.24
CA ILE A 156 -12.56 2.99 11.79
C ILE A 156 -13.53 1.98 11.21
N ALA A 157 -13.59 0.79 11.82
CA ALA A 157 -14.39 -0.33 11.31
C ALA A 157 -15.87 0.02 11.16
N ARG A 158 -16.41 0.90 12.04
CA ARG A 158 -17.81 1.35 11.96
C ARG A 158 -18.17 2.10 10.68
N PHE A 159 -17.20 2.66 9.95
CA PHE A 159 -17.46 3.44 8.74
C PHE A 159 -17.50 2.61 7.46
N ILE A 160 -16.87 1.44 7.46
CA ILE A 160 -16.79 0.58 6.27
C ILE A 160 -18.18 0.16 5.75
N PRO A 161 -19.17 -0.19 6.59
CA PRO A 161 -20.50 -0.59 6.11
C PRO A 161 -21.31 0.50 5.39
N TYR A 162 -20.86 1.75 5.36
CA TYR A 162 -21.53 2.84 4.63
C TYR A 162 -21.19 2.86 3.13
N PHE A 163 -20.18 2.11 2.72
CA PHE A 163 -19.64 2.14 1.35
C PHE A 163 -19.88 0.81 0.64
N GLN A 164 -20.30 0.88 -0.63
CA GLN A 164 -20.44 -0.31 -1.46
C GLN A 164 -19.09 -0.73 -2.04
N LEU A 165 -18.40 -1.60 -1.30
CA LEU A 165 -17.04 -2.06 -1.59
C LEU A 165 -16.97 -3.44 -2.28
N ASP A 166 -18.07 -3.95 -2.86
CA ASP A 166 -18.13 -5.30 -3.46
C ASP A 166 -17.07 -5.57 -4.55
N SER A 167 -16.63 -4.51 -5.24
CA SER A 167 -15.58 -4.57 -6.28
C SER A 167 -14.20 -4.14 -5.80
N TYR A 168 -14.02 -3.99 -4.48
CA TYR A 168 -12.77 -3.58 -3.86
C TYR A 168 -12.27 -4.64 -2.90
N VAL A 169 -10.95 -4.78 -2.82
CA VAL A 169 -10.28 -5.61 -1.83
C VAL A 169 -9.39 -4.73 -0.97
N PRO A 170 -9.34 -4.95 0.34
CA PRO A 170 -8.37 -4.24 1.17
C PRO A 170 -6.96 -4.65 0.72
N ALA A 171 -6.06 -3.68 0.62
CA ALA A 171 -4.76 -3.85 0.00
C ALA A 171 -3.58 -3.26 0.81
N THR A 172 -3.85 -2.42 1.80
CA THR A 172 -2.81 -1.78 2.62
C THR A 172 -3.35 -1.46 4.00
N PHE A 173 -2.56 -1.76 5.03
CA PHE A 173 -2.83 -1.36 6.41
C PHE A 173 -1.53 -0.83 7.04
N HIS A 174 -1.60 0.34 7.66
CA HIS A 174 -0.48 0.95 8.38
C HIS A 174 -0.93 1.46 9.73
N VAL A 175 -0.15 1.14 10.77
CA VAL A 175 -0.27 1.72 12.11
C VAL A 175 0.93 2.63 12.32
N TYR A 176 0.66 3.89 12.63
CA TYR A 176 1.63 4.85 13.15
C TYR A 176 1.32 5.10 14.64
N SER A 177 2.24 5.77 15.35
CA SER A 177 2.13 5.96 16.80
C SER A 177 0.80 6.58 17.29
N ASN A 178 0.12 7.35 16.44
CA ASN A 178 -1.11 8.08 16.74
C ASN A 178 -2.14 8.05 15.58
N SER A 179 -2.01 7.09 14.65
CA SER A 179 -2.90 6.99 13.49
C SER A 179 -2.95 5.59 12.91
N GLN A 180 -4.08 5.25 12.29
CA GLN A 180 -4.24 4.05 11.49
C GLN A 180 -4.73 4.40 10.09
N PHE A 181 -4.25 3.65 9.10
CA PHE A 181 -4.60 3.80 7.69
C PHE A 181 -5.03 2.45 7.13
N ILE A 182 -6.18 2.41 6.46
CA ILE A 182 -6.59 1.28 5.63
C ILE A 182 -6.91 1.75 4.21
N GLY A 183 -6.37 1.04 3.21
CA GLY A 183 -6.61 1.28 1.80
C GLY A 183 -7.24 0.07 1.10
N TYR A 184 -8.19 0.34 0.21
CA TYR A 184 -8.94 -0.61 -0.60
C TYR A 184 -8.73 -0.31 -2.09
N TYR A 185 -8.34 -1.32 -2.85
CA TYR A 185 -8.06 -1.22 -4.29
C TYR A 185 -9.06 -2.07 -5.10
N PRO A 186 -9.33 -1.73 -6.37
CA PRO A 186 -10.20 -2.52 -7.22
C PRO A 186 -9.75 -3.98 -7.32
N LEU A 187 -10.71 -4.89 -7.40
CA LEU A 187 -10.45 -6.31 -7.59
C LEU A 187 -9.58 -6.52 -8.84
N GLY A 188 -8.49 -7.28 -8.69
CA GLY A 188 -7.50 -7.51 -9.76
C GLY A 188 -6.46 -6.39 -9.96
N GLU A 189 -6.64 -5.24 -9.32
CA GLU A 189 -5.67 -4.12 -9.37
C GLU A 189 -4.80 -4.02 -8.12
N TYR A 190 -5.04 -4.86 -7.13
CA TYR A 190 -4.32 -4.85 -5.86
C TYR A 190 -2.81 -5.16 -5.94
N HIS A 191 -2.34 -5.65 -7.10
CA HIS A 191 -0.91 -5.80 -7.41
C HIS A 191 -0.29 -4.56 -8.07
N ARG A 192 -1.12 -3.67 -8.62
CA ARG A 192 -0.65 -2.51 -9.38
C ARG A 192 -0.04 -1.48 -8.43
N TYR A 193 1.05 -0.87 -8.90
CA TYR A 193 1.65 0.26 -8.21
C TYR A 193 0.74 1.48 -8.20
N GLN A 194 0.06 1.71 -9.33
CA GLN A 194 -0.93 2.74 -9.52
C GLN A 194 -2.26 2.06 -9.88
N PRO A 195 -3.11 1.77 -8.89
CA PRO A 195 -4.47 1.32 -9.15
C PRO A 195 -5.27 2.47 -9.79
N SER A 196 -6.30 2.12 -10.54
CA SER A 196 -7.11 3.12 -11.25
C SER A 196 -7.96 4.00 -10.34
N CYS A 197 -8.31 3.49 -9.17
CA CYS A 197 -8.91 4.26 -8.09
C CYS A 197 -8.55 3.63 -6.75
N THR A 198 -8.72 4.39 -5.67
CA THR A 198 -8.54 3.89 -4.30
C THR A 198 -9.63 4.43 -3.39
N PHE A 199 -10.03 3.60 -2.42
CA PHE A 199 -10.81 4.02 -1.27
C PHE A 199 -9.95 3.91 -0.02
N THR A 200 -9.87 4.95 0.80
CA THR A 200 -9.02 4.97 1.99
C THR A 200 -9.74 5.53 3.20
N ILE A 201 -9.40 5.04 4.39
CA ILE A 201 -9.80 5.61 5.66
C ILE A 201 -8.54 5.84 6.49
N ASN A 202 -8.29 7.11 6.82
CA ASN A 202 -7.23 7.53 7.73
C ASN A 202 -7.87 7.95 9.04
N TYR A 203 -7.33 7.46 10.15
CA TYR A 203 -7.68 7.85 11.50
C TYR A 203 -6.49 8.53 12.16
N PHE A 204 -6.74 9.60 12.91
CA PHE A 204 -5.78 10.31 13.74
C PHE A 204 -6.39 10.56 15.11
N ASP A 205 -5.61 10.38 16.18
CA ASP A 205 -6.09 10.64 17.55
C ASP A 205 -6.58 12.09 17.72
N GLU A 206 -5.89 13.03 17.08
CA GLU A 206 -6.22 14.46 17.12
C GLU A 206 -6.12 15.09 15.72
N MET A 207 -6.97 16.09 15.48
CA MET A 207 -6.87 16.94 14.30
C MET A 207 -5.83 18.04 14.54
N GLU A 208 -4.88 18.22 13.61
CA GLU A 208 -3.88 19.28 13.72
C GLU A 208 -4.47 20.70 13.57
N ALA A 209 -5.51 20.83 12.75
CA ALA A 209 -6.19 22.10 12.53
C ALA A 209 -7.10 22.47 13.71
N ALA A 210 -7.32 23.78 13.92
CA ALA A 210 -8.16 24.27 15.02
C ALA A 210 -9.67 23.98 14.85
N SER A 211 -10.12 23.69 13.64
CA SER A 211 -11.51 23.34 13.31
C SER A 211 -11.58 22.58 11.98
N VAL A 212 -12.70 21.92 11.72
CA VAL A 212 -12.93 21.26 10.41
C VAL A 212 -12.98 22.30 9.29
N GLU A 213 -13.56 23.48 9.53
CA GLU A 213 -13.54 24.59 8.57
C GLU A 213 -12.10 25.01 8.21
N LYS A 214 -11.22 25.15 9.22
CA LYS A 214 -9.81 25.48 9.00
C LYS A 214 -9.08 24.37 8.25
N HIS A 215 -9.30 23.11 8.63
CA HIS A 215 -8.74 21.95 7.93
C HIS A 215 -9.15 21.94 6.45
N THR A 216 -10.45 22.14 6.16
CA THR A 216 -10.97 22.23 4.80
C THR A 216 -10.31 23.36 4.01
N ALA A 217 -10.19 24.55 4.62
CA ALA A 217 -9.55 25.70 3.98
C ALA A 217 -8.08 25.44 3.65
N ASP A 218 -7.34 24.81 4.57
CA ASP A 218 -5.94 24.44 4.35
C ASP A 218 -5.81 23.40 3.24
N TYR A 219 -6.67 22.37 3.25
CA TYR A 219 -6.70 21.35 2.22
C TYR A 219 -6.97 21.94 0.82
N VAL A 220 -8.02 22.76 0.63
CA VAL A 220 -8.35 23.32 -0.70
C VAL A 220 -7.37 24.36 -1.21
N SER A 221 -6.51 24.91 -0.32
CA SER A 221 -5.51 25.91 -0.67
C SER A 221 -4.19 25.34 -1.18
N GLN A 222 -4.06 24.01 -1.23
CA GLN A 222 -2.85 23.35 -1.70
C GLN A 222 -2.54 23.71 -3.16
N GLU A 223 -1.26 23.99 -3.46
CA GLU A 223 -0.82 24.45 -4.79
C GLU A 223 -1.09 23.43 -5.92
N THR A 224 -1.23 22.15 -5.57
CA THR A 224 -1.50 21.05 -6.51
C THR A 224 -2.97 20.96 -6.95
N ILE A 225 -3.88 21.65 -6.24
CA ILE A 225 -5.31 21.64 -6.53
C ILE A 225 -5.62 22.61 -7.67
N VAL A 226 -6.17 22.07 -8.75
CA VAL A 226 -6.59 22.83 -9.94
C VAL A 226 -8.02 23.34 -9.78
N ALA A 227 -8.88 22.53 -9.15
CA ALA A 227 -10.25 22.90 -8.83
C ALA A 227 -10.68 22.24 -7.53
N ALA A 228 -11.48 22.94 -6.73
CA ALA A 228 -12.09 22.41 -5.52
C ALA A 228 -13.53 22.90 -5.37
N GLN A 229 -14.39 22.03 -4.87
CA GLN A 229 -15.77 22.34 -4.51
C GLN A 229 -16.08 21.75 -3.13
N VAL A 230 -16.41 22.61 -2.17
CA VAL A 230 -16.97 22.18 -0.88
C VAL A 230 -18.44 21.85 -1.10
N LEU A 231 -18.79 20.58 -0.92
CA LEU A 231 -20.14 20.04 -1.12
C LEU A 231 -20.97 20.04 0.17
N HIS A 232 -20.29 19.91 1.31
CA HIS A 232 -20.88 19.86 2.64
C HIS A 232 -19.89 20.43 3.66
N GLN A 233 -20.38 21.18 4.66
CA GLN A 233 -19.58 21.71 5.76
C GLN A 233 -20.45 21.90 7.01
N THR A 234 -19.97 21.40 8.14
CA THR A 234 -20.48 21.65 9.49
C THR A 234 -19.30 21.89 10.43
N ASP A 235 -19.57 22.08 11.73
CA ASP A 235 -18.52 22.19 12.75
C ASP A 235 -17.68 20.92 12.88
N CYS A 236 -18.28 19.75 12.58
CA CYS A 236 -17.67 18.44 12.82
C CYS A 236 -17.43 17.64 11.53
N SER A 237 -17.84 18.11 10.37
CA SER A 237 -17.67 17.37 9.12
C SER A 237 -17.59 18.25 7.88
N SER A 238 -16.94 17.75 6.83
CA SER A 238 -16.92 18.37 5.52
C SER A 238 -16.83 17.32 4.42
N ILE A 239 -17.39 17.62 3.24
CA ILE A 239 -17.17 16.85 2.02
C ILE A 239 -16.64 17.80 0.96
N VAL A 240 -15.50 17.47 0.38
CA VAL A 240 -14.83 18.26 -0.66
C VAL A 240 -14.60 17.39 -1.87
N GLU A 241 -14.87 17.94 -3.04
CA GLU A 241 -14.46 17.38 -4.32
C GLU A 241 -13.29 18.20 -4.86
N THR A 242 -12.21 17.55 -5.29
CA THR A 242 -11.04 18.22 -5.83
C THR A 242 -10.58 17.56 -7.13
N GLN A 243 -9.95 18.39 -7.95
CA GLN A 243 -9.15 17.96 -9.10
C GLN A 243 -7.71 18.38 -8.84
N ILE A 244 -6.81 17.41 -8.86
CA ILE A 244 -5.40 17.56 -8.48
C ILE A 244 -4.53 17.28 -9.70
N MET A 245 -3.53 18.12 -9.94
CA MET A 245 -2.54 17.86 -10.98
C MET A 245 -1.31 17.20 -10.35
N ASN A 246 -1.11 15.92 -10.63
CA ASN A 246 0.03 15.15 -10.12
C ASN A 246 0.82 14.54 -11.28
N ASN A 247 2.09 14.88 -11.44
CA ASN A 247 2.95 14.38 -12.52
C ASN A 247 2.33 14.49 -13.94
N ASN A 248 1.60 15.58 -14.22
CA ASN A 248 0.82 15.82 -15.45
C ASN A 248 -0.38 14.89 -15.67
N VAL A 249 -0.81 14.18 -14.63
CA VAL A 249 -2.04 13.39 -14.60
C VAL A 249 -3.07 14.16 -13.78
N LEU A 250 -4.28 14.28 -14.34
CA LEU A 250 -5.42 14.84 -13.61
C LEU A 250 -6.04 13.74 -12.75
N GLU A 251 -5.92 13.89 -11.44
CA GLU A 251 -6.58 13.07 -10.43
C GLU A 251 -7.87 13.75 -9.98
N HIS A 252 -8.90 12.96 -9.67
CA HIS A 252 -10.16 13.44 -9.12
C HIS A 252 -10.40 12.78 -7.77
N GLU A 253 -10.50 13.58 -6.71
CA GLU A 253 -10.69 13.10 -5.35
C GLU A 253 -12.02 13.59 -4.74
N LEU A 254 -12.68 12.71 -3.99
CA LEU A 254 -13.73 13.06 -3.03
C LEU A 254 -13.20 12.76 -1.62
N VAL A 255 -13.24 13.76 -0.74
CA VAL A 255 -12.73 13.67 0.63
C VAL A 255 -13.81 14.03 1.61
N THR A 256 -14.06 13.14 2.57
CA THR A 256 -14.87 13.43 3.75
C THR A 256 -13.96 13.54 4.97
N SER A 257 -13.96 14.70 5.62
CA SER A 257 -13.29 14.90 6.90
C SER A 257 -14.32 14.83 8.02
N LEU A 258 -14.05 14.06 9.07
CA LEU A 258 -14.95 13.84 10.21
C LEU A 258 -14.20 14.04 11.52
N LEU A 259 -14.70 14.96 12.35
CA LEU A 259 -14.32 15.08 13.75
C LEU A 259 -15.38 14.37 14.60
N THR A 260 -14.95 13.33 15.31
CA THR A 260 -15.80 12.56 16.22
C THR A 260 -15.23 12.62 17.63
N LYS A 261 -15.86 11.91 18.59
CA LYS A 261 -15.43 11.92 20.00
C LYS A 261 -14.12 11.18 20.24
N ASP A 262 -13.80 10.26 19.36
CA ASP A 262 -12.66 9.36 19.43
C ASP A 262 -11.53 9.72 18.47
N GLY A 263 -11.70 10.76 17.65
CA GLY A 263 -10.59 11.35 16.90
C GLY A 263 -11.03 12.01 15.60
N PHE A 264 -10.10 12.11 14.68
CA PHE A 264 -10.27 12.73 13.38
C PHE A 264 -10.08 11.71 12.25
N TYR A 265 -10.98 11.74 11.28
CA TYR A 265 -10.96 10.79 10.16
C TYR A 265 -10.96 11.53 8.83
N MET A 266 -10.22 10.98 7.88
CA MET A 266 -10.31 11.35 6.48
C MET A 266 -10.67 10.11 5.67
N VAL A 267 -11.86 10.12 5.08
CA VAL A 267 -12.34 9.08 4.18
C VAL A 267 -12.23 9.60 2.75
N ARG A 268 -11.46 8.92 1.91
CA ARG A 268 -11.14 9.42 0.56
C ARG A 268 -11.48 8.41 -0.51
N PHE A 269 -12.05 8.89 -1.61
CA PHE A 269 -12.10 8.16 -2.87
C PHE A 269 -11.30 8.93 -3.91
N LEU A 270 -10.24 8.31 -4.42
CA LEU A 270 -9.35 8.88 -5.43
C LEU A 270 -9.55 8.15 -6.75
N TYR A 271 -9.79 8.88 -7.83
CA TYR A 271 -9.86 8.40 -9.20
C TYR A 271 -8.66 8.91 -9.99
N ASP A 272 -7.72 8.03 -10.29
CA ASP A 272 -6.40 8.34 -10.88
C ASP A 272 -6.27 7.64 -12.24
N LYS A 273 -7.05 8.11 -13.22
CA LYS A 273 -6.97 7.64 -14.61
C LYS A 273 -6.51 8.72 -15.60
N GLY A 274 -6.21 9.92 -15.12
CA GLY A 274 -5.92 11.07 -15.99
C GLY A 274 -7.13 11.60 -16.75
N GLU A 275 -8.34 11.20 -16.35
CA GLU A 275 -9.61 11.65 -16.92
C GLU A 275 -10.62 11.97 -15.81
N PRO A 276 -11.66 12.78 -16.08
CA PRO A 276 -12.69 13.08 -15.09
C PRO A 276 -13.42 11.81 -14.62
N MET A 277 -13.63 11.69 -13.30
CA MET A 277 -14.47 10.65 -12.71
C MET A 277 -15.86 10.60 -13.37
N PRO A 278 -16.35 9.41 -13.78
CA PRO A 278 -17.69 9.24 -14.34
C PRO A 278 -18.77 9.75 -13.38
N SER A 279 -19.80 10.43 -13.91
CA SER A 279 -20.85 11.04 -13.09
C SER A 279 -21.60 10.05 -12.19
N GLU A 280 -21.86 8.83 -12.67
CA GLU A 280 -22.53 7.79 -11.88
C GLU A 280 -21.71 7.37 -10.65
N GLU A 281 -20.40 7.14 -10.85
CA GLU A 281 -19.46 6.80 -9.78
C GLU A 281 -19.36 7.97 -8.78
N ARG A 282 -19.20 9.20 -9.30
CA ARG A 282 -19.15 10.42 -8.51
C ARG A 282 -20.40 10.60 -7.64
N ASP A 283 -21.58 10.47 -8.22
CA ASP A 283 -22.85 10.66 -7.50
C ASP A 283 -23.13 9.53 -6.51
N LYS A 284 -22.62 8.32 -6.77
CA LYS A 284 -22.62 7.22 -5.79
C LYS A 284 -21.77 7.60 -4.57
N TRP A 285 -20.50 7.93 -4.75
CA TRP A 285 -19.59 8.25 -3.64
C TRP A 285 -20.05 9.44 -2.82
N LYS A 286 -20.54 10.50 -3.46
CA LYS A 286 -21.13 11.66 -2.77
C LYS A 286 -22.27 11.25 -1.84
N ARG A 287 -23.14 10.35 -2.30
CA ARG A 287 -24.30 9.90 -1.52
C ARG A 287 -23.90 9.04 -0.34
N GLU A 288 -22.93 8.14 -0.52
CA GLU A 288 -22.39 7.31 0.56
C GLU A 288 -21.67 8.15 1.62
N MET A 289 -20.89 9.15 1.19
CA MET A 289 -20.23 10.11 2.09
C MET A 289 -21.22 11.00 2.85
N LEU A 290 -22.28 11.48 2.21
CA LEU A 290 -23.35 12.22 2.89
C LEU A 290 -24.05 11.35 3.93
N ALA A 291 -24.45 10.13 3.56
CA ALA A 291 -25.10 9.19 4.48
C ALA A 291 -24.23 8.87 5.71
N LEU A 292 -22.91 8.78 5.51
CA LEU A 292 -21.95 8.68 6.61
C LEU A 292 -22.02 9.89 7.54
N THR A 293 -21.90 11.12 7.02
CA THR A 293 -21.95 12.34 7.85
C THR A 293 -23.27 12.49 8.62
N GLU A 294 -24.40 12.18 7.96
CA GLU A 294 -25.73 12.27 8.56
C GLU A 294 -25.91 11.28 9.71
N LYS A 295 -25.32 10.09 9.66
CA LYS A 295 -25.49 9.12 10.73
C LYS A 295 -24.56 9.36 11.92
N GLU A 296 -23.37 9.91 11.68
CA GLU A 296 -22.42 10.22 12.75
C GLU A 296 -22.78 11.49 13.53
N HIS A 297 -23.37 12.47 12.86
CA HIS A 297 -23.71 13.76 13.47
C HIS A 297 -25.22 14.06 13.50
N GLY A 298 -26.05 13.20 12.90
CA GLY A 298 -27.51 13.27 12.97
C GLY A 298 -28.04 12.74 14.29
N ARG A 299 -28.16 13.64 15.26
CA ARG A 299 -29.22 13.62 16.27
C ARG A 299 -29.95 14.95 16.25
#